data_AF-A0A7S0I576-F1
#
_entry.id   AF-A0A7S0I576-F1
#
_cell.length_a   1.000
_cell.length_b   1.000
_cell.length_c   1.000
_cell.angle_alpha   90.00
_cell.angle_beta   90.00
_cell.angle_gamma   90.00
#
_symmetry.space_group_name_H-M   'P 1'
#
loop_
_entity.id
_entity.type
_entity.pdbx_description
1 polymer ?
#
loop_
_entity_poly.entity_id
_entity_poly.type
_entity_poly.pdbx_seq_one_letter_code
_entity_poly.pdbx_strand_id
1 'polypeptide(L)'
;LAKLQGRLALSDKQLQKVVVALPQVLSHSYEHSLATSLDKLDARLDLSEAQLQKLVVALPQVLGYSYEANIEPSLAKLQVRLQLSEKQLQNIVVKRPAMLGLSYEANLAPSLAKLQARLTLSDLQLQKVVVTLPQVLGLSYEANLA
;
A
#
# COMPACT_ATOMS: atom_id res chain seq x y z
N LEU A 1 22.19 1.78 4.84
CA LEU A 1 21.50 0.57 5.38
C LEU A 1 21.26 0.59 6.90
N ALA A 2 22.28 0.83 7.73
CA ALA A 2 22.12 0.79 9.20
C ALA A 2 21.01 1.74 9.72
N LYS A 3 20.83 2.90 9.08
CA LYS A 3 19.72 3.83 9.38
C LYS A 3 18.35 3.21 9.12
N LEU A 4 18.15 2.54 7.98
CA LEU A 4 16.90 1.86 7.64
C LEU A 4 16.62 0.71 8.62
N GLN A 5 17.66 -0.07 8.90
CA GLN A 5 17.58 -1.16 9.87
C GLN A 5 17.20 -0.64 11.27
N GLY A 6 17.79 0.46 11.71
CA GLY A 6 17.46 1.12 12.98
C GLY A 6 16.04 1.71 13.00
N ARG A 7 15.65 2.47 11.98
CA ARG A 7 14.33 3.14 11.89
C ARG A 7 13.16 2.15 11.91
N LEU A 8 13.35 0.97 11.32
CA LEU A 8 12.32 -0.07 11.21
C LEU A 8 12.59 -1.27 12.12
N ALA A 9 13.58 -1.20 13.01
CA ALA A 9 14.01 -2.29 13.88
C ALA A 9 14.12 -3.66 13.15
N LEU A 10 14.70 -3.67 11.93
CA LEU A 10 14.75 -4.88 11.11
C LEU A 10 15.79 -5.88 11.64
N SER A 11 15.41 -7.15 11.72
CA SER A 11 16.39 -8.24 11.83
C SER A 11 17.23 -8.35 10.56
N ASP A 12 18.42 -8.93 10.65
CA ASP A 12 19.31 -9.12 9.50
C ASP A 12 18.64 -9.90 8.36
N LYS A 13 17.79 -10.89 8.70
CA LYS A 13 17.00 -11.65 7.73
C LYS A 13 15.97 -10.77 7.01
N GLN A 14 15.31 -9.85 7.72
CA GLN A 14 14.38 -8.91 7.10
C GLN A 14 15.10 -7.88 6.25
N LEU A 15 16.25 -7.38 6.71
CA LEU A 15 17.09 -6.48 5.94
C LEU A 15 17.56 -7.15 4.64
N GLN A 16 18.04 -8.39 4.72
CA GLN A 16 18.43 -9.18 3.55
C GLN A 16 17.27 -9.30 2.57
N LYS A 17 16.05 -9.63 3.04
CA LYS A 17 14.87 -9.70 2.19
C LYS A 17 14.57 -8.37 1.48
N VAL A 18 14.69 -7.25 2.18
CA VAL A 18 14.49 -5.91 1.59
C VAL A 18 15.55 -5.61 0.53
N VAL A 19 16.83 -5.89 0.82
CA VAL A 19 17.94 -5.67 -0.12
C VAL A 19 17.81 -6.54 -1.37
N VAL A 20 17.43 -7.81 -1.22
CA VAL A 20 17.22 -8.72 -2.36
C VAL A 20 16.05 -8.26 -3.23
N ALA A 21 14.96 -7.80 -2.61
CA ALA A 21 13.78 -7.35 -3.33
C ALA A 21 13.94 -5.95 -3.96
N LEU A 22 14.84 -5.13 -3.41
CA LEU A 22 15.07 -3.76 -3.83
C LEU A 22 16.57 -3.40 -3.76
N PRO A 23 17.42 -3.92 -4.67
CA PRO A 23 18.86 -3.70 -4.60
C PRO A 23 19.27 -2.22 -4.66
N GLN A 24 18.44 -1.37 -5.27
CA GLN A 24 18.70 0.08 -5.33
C GLN A 24 18.72 0.77 -3.95
N VAL A 25 18.21 0.12 -2.89
CA VAL A 25 18.31 0.59 -1.50
C VAL A 25 19.77 0.73 -1.03
N LEU A 26 20.72 0.11 -1.73
CA LEU A 26 22.16 0.21 -1.50
C LEU A 26 22.78 1.49 -2.05
N SER A 27 22.09 2.24 -2.90
CA SER A 27 22.63 3.46 -3.50
C SER A 27 22.56 4.65 -2.54
N HIS A 28 23.63 5.47 -2.51
CA HIS A 28 23.75 6.61 -1.61
C HIS A 28 22.65 7.68 -1.79
N SER A 29 22.04 7.79 -2.98
CA SER A 29 21.00 8.78 -3.26
C SER A 29 19.62 8.39 -2.70
N TYR A 30 19.46 7.16 -2.20
CA TYR A 30 18.19 6.66 -1.71
C TYR A 30 17.92 7.02 -0.25
N GLU A 31 18.93 7.20 0.61
CA GLU A 31 18.67 7.27 2.06
C GLU A 31 17.75 8.42 2.50
N HIS A 32 17.82 9.59 1.86
CA HIS A 32 17.02 10.75 2.26
C HIS A 32 15.56 10.65 1.78
N SER A 33 15.33 10.22 0.53
CA SER A 33 13.97 10.08 -0.01
C SER A 33 13.16 9.00 0.69
N LEU A 34 13.84 7.95 1.18
CA LEU A 34 13.22 6.85 1.91
C LEU A 34 12.66 7.27 3.27
N ALA A 35 13.47 7.97 4.08
CA ALA A 35 13.05 8.41 5.40
C ALA A 35 11.82 9.31 5.30
N THR A 36 11.86 10.29 4.40
CA THR A 36 10.74 11.22 4.17
C THR A 36 9.46 10.51 3.71
N SER A 37 9.57 9.50 2.84
CA SER A 37 8.39 8.77 2.36
C SER A 37 7.77 7.89 3.45
N LEU A 38 8.60 7.28 4.30
CA LEU A 38 8.13 6.49 5.44
C LEU A 38 7.44 7.36 6.50
N ASP A 39 8.01 8.51 6.82
CA ASP A 39 7.42 9.43 7.80
C ASP A 39 6.09 10.02 7.29
N LYS A 40 5.97 10.26 5.98
CA LYS A 40 4.70 10.67 5.36
C LYS A 40 3.64 9.56 5.39
N LEU A 41 4.04 8.32 5.09
CA LEU A 41 3.14 7.15 5.17
C LEU A 41 2.63 6.92 6.59
N ASP A 42 3.53 6.99 7.57
CA ASP A 42 3.22 6.91 8.99
C ASP A 42 2.24 8.02 9.39
N ALA A 43 2.57 9.28 9.12
CA ALA A 43 1.71 10.41 9.45
C ALA A 43 0.33 10.35 8.78
N ARG A 44 0.26 9.84 7.53
CA ARG A 44 -0.99 9.74 6.78
C ARG A 44 -1.94 8.66 7.27
N LEU A 45 -1.38 7.55 7.76
CA LEU A 45 -2.14 6.34 8.10
C LEU A 45 -2.09 6.04 9.60
N ASP A 46 -1.43 6.87 10.40
CA ASP A 46 -1.23 6.72 11.86
C ASP A 46 -0.66 5.33 12.18
N LEU A 47 0.45 4.96 11.55
CA LEU A 47 1.00 3.60 11.65
C LEU A 47 1.90 3.47 12.86
N SER A 48 1.71 2.41 13.65
CA SER A 48 2.74 2.04 14.62
C SER A 48 4.03 1.61 13.93
N GLU A 49 5.16 1.72 14.62
CA GLU A 49 6.45 1.26 14.10
C GLU A 49 6.40 -0.20 13.62
N ALA A 50 5.69 -1.06 14.34
CA ALA A 50 5.50 -2.45 13.97
C ALA A 50 4.65 -2.62 12.69
N GLN A 51 3.63 -1.79 12.48
CA GLN A 51 2.84 -1.79 11.25
C GLN A 51 3.66 -1.28 10.07
N LEU A 52 4.40 -0.19 10.25
CA LEU A 52 5.28 0.37 9.22
C LEU A 52 6.37 -0.64 8.83
N GLN A 53 7.00 -1.29 9.80
CA GLN A 53 7.97 -2.36 9.58
C GLN A 53 7.34 -3.50 8.76
N LYS A 54 6.18 -4.00 9.19
CA LYS A 54 5.48 -5.10 8.50
C LYS A 54 5.14 -4.73 7.06
N LEU A 55 4.71 -3.49 6.84
CA LEU A 55 4.41 -2.94 5.52
C LEU A 55 5.64 -2.96 4.61
N VAL A 56 6.77 -2.42 5.08
CA VAL A 56 8.03 -2.39 4.30
C VAL A 56 8.56 -3.79 4.02
N VAL A 57 8.48 -4.71 4.98
CA VAL A 57 8.93 -6.11 4.78
C VAL A 57 8.00 -6.88 3.83
N ALA A 58 6.72 -6.53 3.78
CA ALA A 58 5.74 -7.13 2.88
C ALA A 58 5.83 -6.55 1.46
N LEU A 59 6.13 -5.26 1.33
CA LEU A 59 6.30 -4.57 0.05
C LEU A 59 7.57 -3.69 0.08
N PRO A 60 8.78 -4.27 -0.09
CA PRO A 60 10.01 -3.49 -0.10
C PRO A 60 10.03 -2.39 -1.15
N GLN A 61 9.36 -2.63 -2.30
CA GLN A 61 9.21 -1.68 -3.39
C GLN A 61 8.54 -0.35 -2.98
N VAL A 62 7.81 -0.30 -1.86
CA VAL A 62 7.21 0.94 -1.34
C VAL A 62 8.26 2.03 -1.12
N LEU A 63 9.49 1.62 -0.80
CA LEU A 63 10.63 2.50 -0.62
C LEU A 63 11.03 3.20 -1.94
N GLY A 64 10.81 2.57 -3.09
CA GLY A 64 11.08 3.19 -4.40
C GLY A 64 9.97 4.08 -4.93
N TYR A 65 8.78 4.08 -4.32
CA TYR A 65 7.66 4.85 -4.83
C TYR A 65 7.71 6.29 -4.33
N SER A 66 7.45 7.26 -5.21
CA SER A 66 7.19 8.63 -4.79
C SER A 66 5.88 8.69 -4.00
N TYR A 67 5.96 9.20 -2.78
CA TYR A 67 4.80 9.38 -1.93
C TYR A 67 3.77 10.32 -2.59
N GLU A 68 4.24 11.47 -3.07
CA GLU A 68 3.41 12.56 -3.59
C GLU A 68 2.83 12.24 -4.97
N ALA A 69 3.62 11.58 -5.83
CA ALA A 69 3.20 11.31 -7.19
C ALA A 69 2.37 10.03 -7.31
N ASN A 70 2.63 9.03 -6.46
CA ASN A 70 2.05 7.69 -6.62
C ASN A 70 1.12 7.31 -5.46
N ILE A 71 1.61 7.40 -4.21
CA ILE A 71 0.93 6.84 -3.04
C ILE A 71 -0.27 7.71 -2.64
N GLU A 72 -0.03 8.97 -2.27
CA GLU A 72 -1.07 9.87 -1.74
C GLU A 72 -2.24 10.04 -2.71
N PRO A 73 -2.04 10.31 -4.02
CA PRO A 73 -3.15 10.48 -4.93
C PRO A 73 -4.05 9.24 -5.00
N SER A 74 -3.45 8.04 -4.92
CA SER A 74 -4.20 6.79 -4.96
C SER A 74 -4.96 6.52 -3.67
N LEU A 75 -4.35 6.81 -2.51
CA LEU A 75 -5.01 6.71 -1.21
C LEU A 75 -6.18 7.70 -1.08
N ALA A 76 -5.98 8.96 -1.44
CA ALA A 76 -7.00 10.01 -1.37
C ALA A 76 -8.21 9.67 -2.25
N LYS A 77 -7.98 9.27 -3.52
CA LYS A 77 -9.06 8.90 -4.43
C LYS A 77 -9.82 7.67 -3.95
N LEU A 78 -9.12 6.66 -3.42
CA LEU A 78 -9.78 5.49 -2.85
C LEU A 78 -10.63 5.84 -1.63
N GLN A 79 -10.09 6.68 -0.74
CA GLN A 79 -10.79 7.14 0.46
C GLN A 79 -12.09 7.87 0.09
N VAL A 80 -12.03 8.79 -0.88
CA VAL A 80 -13.21 9.51 -1.38
C VAL A 80 -14.20 8.54 -2.04
N ARG A 81 -13.73 7.67 -2.93
CA ARG A 81 -14.58 6.74 -3.69
C ARG A 81 -15.40 5.80 -2.81
N LEU A 82 -14.81 5.34 -1.71
CA LEU A 82 -15.41 4.39 -0.79
C LEU A 82 -15.88 5.05 0.52
N GLN A 83 -15.79 6.38 0.64
CA GLN A 83 -16.14 7.14 1.83
C GLN A 83 -15.52 6.53 3.11
N LEU A 84 -14.22 6.24 3.06
CA LEU A 84 -13.52 5.56 4.14
C LEU A 84 -13.13 6.55 5.23
N SER A 85 -13.33 6.17 6.49
CA SER A 85 -12.66 6.81 7.61
C SER A 85 -11.15 6.53 7.57
N GLU A 86 -10.35 7.37 8.23
CA GLU A 86 -8.90 7.19 8.34
C GLU A 86 -8.53 5.79 8.84
N LYS A 87 -9.24 5.31 9.86
CA LYS A 87 -9.03 3.97 10.43
C LYS A 87 -9.35 2.85 9.44
N GLN A 88 -10.37 3.02 8.60
CA GLN A 88 -10.69 2.03 7.56
C GLN A 88 -9.61 2.01 6.48
N LEU A 89 -9.12 3.18 6.04
CA LEU A 89 -8.05 3.29 5.08
C LEU A 89 -6.75 2.66 5.61
N GLN A 90 -6.36 2.99 6.84
CA GLN A 90 -5.24 2.36 7.53
C GLN A 90 -5.36 0.84 7.54
N ASN A 91 -6.50 0.31 7.98
CA ASN A 91 -6.72 -1.14 8.09
C ASN A 91 -6.60 -1.83 6.72
N ILE A 92 -7.14 -1.20 5.67
CA ILE A 92 -7.01 -1.67 4.29
C ILE A 92 -5.53 -1.76 3.88
N VAL A 93 -4.75 -0.69 4.10
CA VAL A 93 -3.32 -0.66 3.75
C VAL A 93 -2.51 -1.68 4.54
N VAL A 94 -2.72 -1.79 5.85
CA VAL A 94 -2.01 -2.75 6.71
C VAL A 94 -2.31 -4.21 6.32
N LYS A 95 -3.56 -4.51 5.95
CA LYS A 95 -3.96 -5.85 5.49
C LYS A 95 -3.50 -6.15 4.06
N ARG A 96 -3.40 -5.13 3.20
CA ARG A 96 -3.02 -5.27 1.79
C ARG A 96 -1.95 -4.23 1.38
N PRO A 97 -0.69 -4.34 1.88
CA PRO A 97 0.36 -3.37 1.58
C PRO A 97 0.58 -3.15 0.08
N ALA A 98 0.48 -4.21 -0.74
CA ALA A 98 0.77 -4.11 -2.18
C ALA A 98 -0.17 -3.19 -2.96
N MET A 99 -1.29 -2.74 -2.37
CA MET A 99 -2.12 -1.72 -3.01
C MET A 99 -1.39 -0.39 -3.18
N LEU A 100 -0.37 -0.10 -2.36
CA LEU A 100 0.43 1.13 -2.46
C LEU A 100 1.26 1.19 -3.76
N GLY A 101 1.46 0.06 -4.42
CA GLY A 101 2.08 -0.02 -5.75
C GLY A 101 1.07 0.03 -6.90
N LEU A 102 -0.23 0.17 -6.61
CA LEU A 102 -1.28 0.23 -7.63
C LEU A 102 -1.70 1.68 -7.85
N SER A 103 -1.82 2.06 -9.12
CA SER A 103 -2.42 3.34 -9.48
C SER A 103 -3.93 3.27 -9.32
N TYR A 104 -4.53 4.31 -8.73
CA TYR A 104 -5.98 4.37 -8.63
C TYR A 104 -6.65 4.29 -10.00
N GLU A 105 -6.19 5.08 -10.98
CA GLU A 105 -6.83 5.14 -12.30
C GLU A 105 -6.60 3.87 -13.12
N ALA A 106 -5.36 3.37 -13.13
CA ALA A 106 -5.02 2.23 -13.98
C ALA A 106 -5.46 0.89 -13.39
N ASN A 107 -5.61 0.79 -12.06
CA ASN A 107 -5.81 -0.49 -11.39
C ASN A 107 -7.03 -0.50 -10.47
N LEU A 108 -7.11 0.43 -9.50
CA LEU A 108 -8.12 0.33 -8.43
C LEU A 108 -9.54 0.67 -8.94
N ALA A 109 -9.71 1.80 -9.62
CA ALA A 109 -10.98 2.24 -10.17
C ALA A 109 -11.64 1.20 -11.10
N PRO A 110 -10.95 0.65 -12.12
CA PRO A 110 -11.56 -0.39 -12.97
C PRO A 110 -11.87 -1.67 -12.21
N SER A 111 -11.03 -2.06 -11.23
CA SER A 111 -11.29 -3.25 -10.39
C SER A 111 -12.53 -3.08 -9.52
N LEU A 112 -12.71 -1.90 -8.91
CA LEU A 112 -13.89 -1.57 -8.10
C LEU A 112 -15.16 -1.53 -8.96
N ALA A 113 -15.10 -0.91 -10.13
CA ALA A 113 -16.22 -0.84 -11.06
C ALA A 113 -16.65 -2.23 -11.55
N LYS A 114 -15.69 -3.08 -11.94
CA LYS A 114 -15.95 -4.47 -12.36
C LYS A 114 -16.60 -5.28 -11.22
N LEU A 115 -16.08 -5.19 -10.00
CA LEU A 115 -16.62 -5.89 -8.84
C LEU A 115 -18.05 -5.44 -8.51
N GLN A 116 -18.27 -4.12 -8.51
CA GLN A 116 -19.57 -3.52 -8.22
C GLN A 116 -20.62 -3.91 -9.26
N ALA A 117 -20.29 -3.84 -10.55
CA ALA A 117 -21.20 -4.23 -11.62
C ALA A 117 -21.52 -5.72 -11.58
N ARG A 118 -20.51 -6.58 -11.44
CA ARG A 118 -20.66 -8.04 -11.45
C ARG A 118 -21.57 -8.56 -10.34
N LEU A 119 -21.51 -7.95 -9.17
CA LEU A 119 -22.28 -8.38 -7.99
C LEU A 119 -23.46 -7.44 -7.70
N THR A 120 -23.71 -6.46 -8.59
CA THR A 120 -24.78 -5.46 -8.45
C THR A 120 -24.77 -4.77 -7.07
N LEU A 121 -23.57 -4.41 -6.60
CA LEU A 121 -23.40 -3.82 -5.27
C LEU A 121 -23.80 -2.34 -5.27
N SER A 122 -24.45 -1.90 -4.19
CA SER A 122 -24.49 -0.47 -3.84
C SER A 122 -23.11 0.02 -3.40
N ASP A 123 -22.90 1.34 -3.36
CA ASP A 123 -21.64 1.91 -2.89
C ASP A 123 -21.31 1.50 -1.44
N LEU A 124 -22.32 1.41 -0.58
CA LEU A 124 -22.15 0.96 0.80
C LEU A 124 -21.75 -0.53 0.87
N GLN A 125 -22.34 -1.37 0.02
CA GLN A 125 -21.98 -2.78 -0.06
C GLN A 125 -20.55 -2.94 -0.60
N LEU A 126 -20.17 -2.18 -1.63
CA LEU A 126 -18.81 -2.18 -2.15
C LEU A 126 -17.79 -1.77 -1.07
N GLN A 127 -18.05 -0.67 -0.36
CA GLN A 127 -17.22 -0.25 0.77
C GLN A 127 -17.06 -1.38 1.78
N LYS A 128 -18.18 -1.99 2.21
CA LYS A 128 -18.16 -3.08 3.20
C LYS A 128 -17.33 -4.26 2.72
N VAL A 129 -17.44 -4.64 1.44
CA VAL A 129 -16.63 -5.72 0.85
C VAL A 129 -15.14 -5.34 0.90
N VAL A 130 -14.76 -4.14 0.47
CA VAL A 130 -13.35 -3.71 0.43
C VAL A 130 -12.75 -3.62 1.83
N VAL A 131 -13.49 -3.09 2.82
CA VAL A 131 -13.02 -3.00 4.22
C VAL A 131 -12.87 -4.39 4.85
N THR A 132 -13.77 -5.31 4.53
CA THR A 132 -13.76 -6.67 5.10
C THR A 132 -12.68 -7.53 4.44
N LEU A 133 -12.53 -7.42 3.12
CA LEU A 133 -11.66 -8.22 2.28
C LEU A 133 -10.78 -7.35 1.36
N PRO A 134 -9.79 -6.61 1.89
CA PRO A 134 -8.94 -5.70 1.10
C PRO A 134 -8.21 -6.37 -0.08
N GLN A 135 -8.05 -7.70 -0.06
CA GLN A 135 -7.48 -8.47 -1.16
C GLN A 135 -8.25 -8.37 -2.49
N VAL A 136 -9.51 -7.92 -2.47
CA VAL A 136 -10.28 -7.65 -3.70
C VAL A 136 -9.68 -6.49 -4.51
N LEU A 137 -8.85 -5.65 -3.88
CA LEU A 137 -8.12 -4.57 -4.54
C LEU A 137 -6.93 -5.12 -5.31
N GLY A 138 -6.94 -4.90 -6.63
CA GLY A 138 -5.89 -5.35 -7.53
C GLY A 138 -6.05 -6.80 -8.01
N LEU A 139 -7.20 -7.43 -7.78
CA LEU A 139 -7.57 -8.63 -8.55
C LEU A 139 -7.79 -8.19 -9.99
N SER A 140 -6.87 -8.58 -10.88
CA SER A 140 -7.16 -8.61 -12.30
C SER A 140 -8.28 -9.62 -12.52
N TYR A 141 -9.51 -9.13 -12.66
CA TYR A 141 -10.67 -9.97 -12.99
C TYR A 141 -10.63 -10.49 -14.44
N GLU A 142 -9.50 -10.36 -15.16
CA GLU A 142 -9.36 -10.79 -16.55
C GLU A 142 -8.84 -12.23 -16.70
N ALA A 143 -8.29 -12.85 -15.65
CA ALA A 143 -7.57 -14.11 -15.79
C ALA A 143 -8.17 -15.34 -15.09
N ASN A 144 -9.23 -15.22 -14.29
CA ASN A 144 -9.62 -16.32 -13.39
C ASN A 144 -10.98 -16.97 -13.63
N LEU A 145 -11.71 -16.66 -14.70
CA LEU A 145 -12.94 -17.38 -15.06
C LEU A 145 -13.17 -17.38 -16.58
N ALA A 146 -12.45 -18.27 -17.27
CA ALA A 146 -12.97 -18.96 -18.45
C ALA A 146 -13.63 -20.27 -17.98
#